data_AF-A0A7X6MAW2-F1
#
_entry.id   AF-A0A7X6MAW2-F1
#
_cell.length_a   1.000
_cell.length_b   1.000
_cell.length_c   1.000
_cell.angle_alpha   90.00
_cell.angle_beta   90.00
_cell.angle_gamma   90.00
#
_symmetry.space_group_name_H-M   'P 1'
#
loop_
_entity.id
_entity.type
_entity.pdbx_description
1 polymer ?
#
loop_
_entity_poly.entity_id
_entity_poly.type
_entity_poly.pdbx_seq_one_letter_code
_entity_poly.pdbx_strand_id
1 'polypeptide(L)'
;MTEVADTAARVPDARGVRALVRPPRLREGDRVRLVAPCSPVPAERLEAAVGTLRGWGLEVELAPHVRERHPRLPYLAGADATRAADLQEAWCDPDVDAVLCVRGGDGAHRTVDLLDFDAMRRAEPKALVGFSDVTALHEAFAVELGVATVHGPVVGTGYFVGDPAAQEELRATLFEPERRTVLTSPGAHALVPGRAEGVTFGGNLSLLNDCLATPHSRLSASGGILLLEDVGEDVARLDRMLTHLLRTGWAAGVAGVALGTWTDCPPGPEVVAELMRDRLEPLGVPVLWGLEFGHCAAQLTIPLGVPALLDADGGRLELAVPGLA
;
A
#
# COMPACT_ATOMS: atom_id res chain seq x y z
N MET A 1 44.61 -3.31 23.84
CA MET A 1 43.41 -2.55 24.27
C MET A 1 42.78 -2.05 22.99
N THR A 2 41.75 -2.75 22.55
CA THR A 2 41.07 -2.54 21.27
C THR A 2 40.12 -1.37 21.43
N GLU A 3 40.28 -0.33 20.63
CA GLU A 3 39.35 0.79 20.52
C GLU A 3 37.99 0.26 20.05
N VAL A 4 36.98 0.45 20.89
CA VAL A 4 35.58 0.21 20.54
C VAL A 4 35.14 1.44 19.73
N ALA A 5 34.92 1.22 18.43
CA ALA A 5 34.34 2.21 17.55
C ALA A 5 32.97 2.65 18.10
N ASP A 6 32.81 3.97 18.23
CA ASP A 6 31.59 4.65 18.62
C ASP A 6 30.52 4.44 17.53
N THR A 7 29.75 3.37 17.65
CA THR A 7 28.52 3.21 16.88
C THR A 7 27.49 4.16 17.47
N ALA A 8 27.44 5.38 16.95
CA ALA A 8 26.32 6.29 17.17
C ALA A 8 25.02 5.54 16.85
N ALA A 9 24.29 5.16 17.90
CA ALA A 9 22.97 4.60 17.78
C ALA A 9 22.11 5.60 17.00
N ARG A 10 21.69 5.23 15.79
CA ARG A 10 20.67 5.97 15.05
C ARG A 10 19.45 6.03 15.97
N VAL A 11 19.13 7.22 16.48
CA VAL A 11 17.84 7.47 17.11
C VAL A 11 16.80 7.19 16.03
N PRO A 12 15.90 6.21 16.22
CA PRO A 12 14.82 5.98 15.27
C PRO A 12 14.07 7.30 15.11
N ASP A 13 13.82 7.71 13.87
CA ASP A 13 13.08 8.91 13.59
C ASP A 13 11.73 8.89 14.35
N ALA A 14 11.67 9.61 15.46
CA ALA A 14 10.51 9.74 16.34
C ALA A 14 9.39 10.59 15.73
N ARG A 15 9.53 11.01 14.46
CA ARG A 15 8.52 11.76 13.73
C ARG A 15 7.45 10.76 13.27
N GLY A 16 6.28 10.81 13.91
CA GLY A 16 5.09 10.04 13.52
C GLY A 16 4.64 10.28 12.07
N VAL A 17 3.51 9.70 11.70
CA VAL A 17 2.91 9.77 10.36
C VAL A 17 2.55 11.23 10.02
N ARG A 18 2.94 11.69 8.83
CA ARG A 18 2.74 13.06 8.35
C ARG A 18 2.12 13.06 6.97
N ALA A 19 1.41 14.14 6.64
CA ALA A 19 0.88 14.36 5.31
C ALA A 19 2.03 14.38 4.28
N LEU A 20 1.84 13.68 3.18
CA LEU A 20 2.83 13.50 2.12
C LEU A 20 2.50 14.33 0.89
N VAL A 21 3.48 14.50 0.01
CA VAL A 21 3.28 15.16 -1.28
C VAL A 21 2.35 14.29 -2.14
N ARG A 22 1.20 14.86 -2.52
CA ARG A 22 0.25 14.18 -3.39
C ARG A 22 0.72 14.30 -4.85
N PRO A 23 0.85 13.18 -5.58
CA PRO A 23 1.21 13.25 -6.99
C PRO A 23 0.07 13.87 -7.82
N PRO A 24 0.36 14.41 -9.02
CA PRO A 24 -0.68 14.89 -9.93
C PRO A 24 -1.66 13.77 -10.31
N ARG A 25 -2.93 14.11 -10.52
CA ARG A 25 -3.89 13.21 -11.18
C ARG A 25 -3.47 12.87 -12.61
N LEU A 26 -3.99 11.76 -13.12
CA LEU A 26 -3.85 11.37 -14.53
C LEU A 26 -4.87 12.08 -15.43
N ARG A 27 -4.51 12.17 -16.71
CA ARG A 27 -5.31 12.66 -17.83
C ARG A 27 -5.17 11.72 -19.03
N GLU A 28 -6.09 11.85 -19.98
CA GLU A 28 -5.92 11.20 -21.28
C GLU A 28 -4.63 11.69 -21.95
N GLY A 29 -3.88 10.76 -22.53
CA GLY A 29 -2.56 11.00 -23.11
C GLY A 29 -1.39 10.80 -22.13
N ASP A 30 -1.64 10.76 -20.82
CA ASP A 30 -0.59 10.53 -19.84
C ASP A 30 0.02 9.15 -20.01
N ARG A 31 1.33 9.06 -19.76
CA ARG A 31 2.12 7.86 -19.91
C ARG A 31 2.21 7.10 -18.60
N VAL A 32 1.88 5.81 -18.66
CA VAL A 32 2.01 4.93 -17.50
C VAL A 32 2.94 3.77 -17.81
N ARG A 33 3.84 3.47 -16.87
CA ARG A 33 4.76 2.34 -17.00
C ARG A 33 4.39 1.22 -16.04
N LEU A 34 4.18 0.02 -16.60
CA LEU A 34 3.88 -1.19 -15.84
C LEU A 34 5.17 -1.89 -15.41
N VAL A 35 5.29 -2.15 -14.12
CA VAL A 35 6.47 -2.77 -13.50
C VAL A 35 6.09 -4.02 -12.70
N ALA A 36 7.01 -4.98 -12.58
CA ALA A 36 6.82 -6.21 -11.80
C ALA A 36 7.83 -6.28 -10.64
N PRO A 37 7.70 -5.43 -9.59
CA PRO A 37 8.66 -5.41 -8.50
C PRO A 37 8.56 -6.63 -7.59
N CYS A 38 7.55 -7.50 -7.78
CA CYS A 38 7.24 -8.62 -6.90
C CYS A 38 7.16 -9.94 -7.70
N SER A 39 6.02 -10.62 -7.65
CA SER A 39 5.77 -11.87 -8.36
C SER A 39 5.40 -11.68 -9.82
N PRO A 40 5.60 -12.70 -10.67
CA PRO A 40 5.29 -12.62 -12.08
C PRO A 40 3.80 -12.71 -12.39
N VAL A 41 3.35 -12.20 -13.55
CA VAL A 41 1.97 -12.36 -14.05
C VAL A 41 1.90 -13.17 -15.34
N PRO A 42 0.83 -13.96 -15.56
CA PRO A 42 0.55 -14.55 -16.87
C PRO A 42 0.47 -13.50 -17.97
N ALA A 43 0.97 -13.82 -19.17
CA ALA A 43 1.06 -12.87 -20.27
C ALA A 43 -0.32 -12.34 -20.69
N GLU A 44 -1.31 -13.23 -20.76
CA GLU A 44 -2.68 -12.90 -21.12
C GLU A 44 -3.34 -11.88 -20.16
N ARG A 45 -3.00 -11.94 -18.86
CA ARG A 45 -3.51 -10.97 -17.88
C ARG A 45 -2.81 -9.62 -18.03
N LEU A 46 -1.51 -9.63 -18.33
CA LEU A 46 -0.77 -8.40 -18.60
C LEU A 46 -1.32 -7.69 -19.85
N GLU A 47 -1.57 -8.43 -20.95
CA GLU A 47 -2.15 -7.86 -22.16
C GLU A 47 -3.57 -7.32 -21.93
N ALA A 48 -4.39 -8.04 -21.14
CA ALA A 48 -5.72 -7.56 -20.78
C ALA A 48 -5.66 -6.26 -19.98
N ALA A 49 -4.73 -6.16 -19.02
CA ALA A 49 -4.50 -4.94 -18.24
C ALA A 49 -4.08 -3.76 -19.14
N VAL A 50 -3.15 -3.99 -20.06
CA VAL A 50 -2.72 -3.00 -21.07
C VAL A 50 -3.92 -2.54 -21.91
N GLY A 51 -4.77 -3.46 -22.34
CA GLY A 51 -5.98 -3.16 -23.10
C GLY A 51 -6.93 -2.24 -22.34
N THR A 52 -7.23 -2.55 -21.07
CA THR A 52 -8.08 -1.71 -20.22
C THR A 52 -7.49 -0.31 -20.02
N LEU A 53 -6.21 -0.22 -19.65
CA LEU A 53 -5.54 1.06 -19.38
C LEU A 53 -5.45 1.95 -20.63
N ARG A 54 -5.16 1.38 -21.80
CA ARG A 54 -5.24 2.11 -23.09
C ARG A 54 -6.67 2.55 -23.40
N GLY A 55 -7.66 1.75 -23.01
CA GLY A 55 -9.07 2.12 -23.10
C GLY A 55 -9.46 3.33 -22.24
N TRP A 56 -8.68 3.65 -21.21
CA TRP A 56 -8.82 4.90 -20.44
C TRP A 56 -8.14 6.10 -21.11
N GLY A 57 -7.55 5.93 -22.29
CA GLY A 57 -6.82 6.97 -23.01
C GLY A 57 -5.36 7.13 -22.59
N LEU A 58 -4.79 6.20 -21.83
CA LEU A 58 -3.39 6.25 -21.37
C LEU A 58 -2.41 5.69 -22.40
N GLU A 59 -1.21 6.26 -22.43
CA GLU A 59 -0.07 5.70 -23.14
C GLU A 59 0.63 4.65 -22.27
N VAL A 60 0.33 3.37 -22.51
CA VAL A 60 0.83 2.27 -21.67
C VAL A 60 2.15 1.70 -22.20
N GLU A 61 3.18 1.76 -21.37
CA GLU A 61 4.48 1.15 -21.56
C GLU A 61 4.74 0.01 -20.58
N LEU A 62 5.54 -0.96 -21.03
CA LEU A 62 5.95 -2.10 -20.24
C LEU A 62 7.43 -1.95 -19.92
N ALA A 63 7.78 -2.05 -18.64
CA ALA A 63 9.19 -2.05 -18.26
C ALA A 63 9.92 -3.27 -18.87
N PRO A 64 11.22 -3.15 -19.21
CA PRO A 64 11.95 -4.17 -19.95
C PRO A 64 11.84 -5.59 -19.37
N HIS A 65 11.85 -5.72 -18.04
CA HIS A 65 11.89 -7.00 -17.35
C HIS A 65 10.52 -7.45 -16.79
N VAL A 66 9.43 -6.73 -17.08
CA VAL A 66 8.08 -7.02 -16.54
C VAL A 66 7.57 -8.44 -16.83
N ARG A 67 8.04 -9.05 -17.92
CA ARG A 67 7.65 -10.43 -18.34
C ARG A 67 8.61 -11.51 -17.85
N GLU A 68 9.70 -11.15 -17.19
CA GLU A 68 10.70 -12.11 -16.77
C GLU A 68 10.20 -13.09 -15.70
N ARG A 69 11.00 -14.14 -15.53
CA ARG A 69 10.84 -15.15 -14.49
C ARG A 69 12.21 -15.41 -13.91
N HIS A 70 12.31 -15.46 -12.59
CA HIS A 70 13.57 -15.85 -11.98
C HIS A 70 13.84 -17.34 -12.27
N PRO A 71 15.03 -17.72 -12.75
CA PRO A 71 15.31 -19.08 -13.23
C PRO A 71 15.27 -20.16 -12.15
N ARG A 72 15.40 -19.77 -10.87
CA ARG A 72 15.45 -20.71 -9.72
C ARG A 72 14.34 -20.50 -8.68
N LEU A 73 13.66 -19.36 -8.71
CA LEU A 73 12.71 -18.94 -7.67
C LEU A 73 11.44 -18.49 -8.40
N PRO A 74 10.59 -19.42 -8.84
CA PRO A 74 9.52 -19.13 -9.80
C PRO A 74 8.46 -18.15 -9.29
N TYR A 75 8.44 -17.87 -7.99
CA TYR A 75 7.58 -16.86 -7.37
C TYR A 75 8.05 -15.41 -7.63
N LEU A 76 9.22 -15.18 -8.25
CA LEU A 76 9.78 -13.84 -8.52
C LEU A 76 9.77 -13.49 -10.01
N ALA A 77 9.41 -12.24 -10.33
CA ALA A 77 9.39 -11.69 -11.68
C ALA A 77 10.79 -11.27 -12.18
N GLY A 78 11.74 -12.19 -12.17
CA GLY A 78 13.13 -11.93 -12.57
C GLY A 78 14.08 -11.73 -11.38
N ALA A 79 15.30 -11.27 -11.66
CA ALA A 79 16.30 -10.99 -10.63
C ALA A 79 15.95 -9.73 -9.84
N ASP A 80 16.46 -9.61 -8.61
CA ASP A 80 16.17 -8.44 -7.77
C ASP A 80 16.64 -7.14 -8.43
N ALA A 81 17.85 -7.17 -9.01
CA ALA A 81 18.44 -6.01 -9.67
C ALA A 81 17.63 -5.57 -10.90
N THR A 82 17.06 -6.51 -11.67
CA THR A 82 16.24 -6.15 -12.84
C THR A 82 14.87 -5.59 -12.42
N ARG A 83 14.24 -6.18 -11.39
CA ARG A 83 13.00 -5.65 -10.80
C ARG A 83 13.19 -4.25 -10.19
N ALA A 84 14.32 -4.01 -9.52
CA ALA A 84 14.67 -2.70 -8.97
C ALA A 84 14.99 -1.67 -10.05
N ALA A 85 15.75 -2.05 -11.09
CA ALA A 85 16.03 -1.19 -12.22
C ALA A 85 14.74 -0.75 -12.94
N ASP A 86 13.84 -1.70 -13.26
CA ASP A 86 12.55 -1.39 -13.89
C ASP A 86 11.74 -0.36 -13.08
N LEU A 87 11.66 -0.54 -11.75
CA LEU A 87 10.95 0.38 -10.87
C LEU A 87 11.62 1.75 -10.79
N GLN A 88 12.93 1.79 -10.60
CA GLN A 88 13.69 3.03 -10.47
C GLN A 88 13.68 3.83 -11.78
N GLU A 89 13.88 3.17 -12.92
CA GLU A 89 13.82 3.81 -14.23
C GLU A 89 12.42 4.35 -14.51
N ALA A 90 11.36 3.58 -14.23
CA ALA A 90 9.99 4.06 -14.37
C ALA A 90 9.69 5.29 -13.49
N TRP A 91 10.23 5.33 -12.27
CA TRP A 91 10.04 6.45 -11.36
C TRP A 91 10.84 7.70 -11.74
N CYS A 92 12.09 7.50 -12.17
CA CYS A 92 13.01 8.59 -12.49
C CYS A 92 12.82 9.17 -13.90
N ASP A 93 12.05 8.49 -14.76
CA ASP A 93 11.74 8.96 -16.11
C ASP A 93 10.79 10.16 -16.06
N PRO A 94 11.20 11.35 -16.56
CA PRO A 94 10.35 12.53 -16.57
C PRO A 94 9.17 12.42 -17.54
N ASP A 95 9.21 11.50 -18.51
CA ASP A 95 8.13 11.29 -19.48
C ASP A 95 7.07 10.29 -18.98
N VAL A 96 7.23 9.71 -17.79
CA VAL A 96 6.26 8.79 -17.16
C VAL A 96 5.43 9.53 -16.12
N ASP A 97 4.11 9.49 -16.22
CA ASP A 97 3.18 10.17 -15.31
C ASP A 97 2.69 9.30 -14.14
N ALA A 98 2.75 7.97 -14.28
CA ALA A 98 2.50 7.04 -13.17
C ALA A 98 3.17 5.67 -13.36
N VAL A 99 3.44 5.01 -12.24
CA VAL A 99 4.00 3.65 -12.15
C VAL A 99 2.97 2.72 -11.53
N LEU A 100 2.59 1.67 -12.26
CA LEU A 100 1.56 0.73 -11.81
C LEU A 100 2.17 -0.67 -11.66
N CYS A 101 2.08 -1.25 -10.48
CA CYS A 101 2.57 -2.59 -10.21
C CYS A 101 1.62 -3.63 -10.82
N VAL A 102 2.16 -4.56 -11.60
CA VAL A 102 1.34 -5.60 -12.26
C VAL A 102 0.89 -6.70 -11.29
N ARG A 103 1.63 -6.92 -10.19
CA ARG A 103 1.32 -7.89 -9.15
C ARG A 103 2.06 -7.55 -7.86
N GLY A 104 1.43 -7.89 -6.72
CA GLY A 104 2.13 -8.09 -5.45
C GLY A 104 2.74 -9.50 -5.40
N GLY A 105 2.45 -10.26 -4.35
CA GLY A 105 2.99 -11.61 -4.15
C GLY A 105 4.23 -11.58 -3.26
N ASP A 106 5.41 -11.75 -3.83
CA ASP A 106 6.65 -11.77 -3.07
C ASP A 106 7.76 -11.02 -3.79
N GLY A 107 8.60 -10.34 -3.00
CA GLY A 107 9.91 -9.84 -3.43
C GLY A 107 10.09 -8.33 -3.39
N ALA A 108 9.07 -7.53 -3.04
CA ALA A 108 9.19 -6.08 -2.85
C ALA A 108 10.28 -5.73 -1.84
N HIS A 109 10.33 -6.46 -0.71
CA HIS A 109 11.37 -6.34 0.31
C HIS A 109 12.80 -6.56 -0.22
N ARG A 110 12.96 -7.35 -1.29
CA ARG A 110 14.28 -7.55 -1.92
C ARG A 110 14.59 -6.46 -2.94
N THR A 111 13.54 -5.90 -3.54
CA THR A 111 13.63 -4.84 -4.54
C THR A 111 13.94 -3.49 -3.89
N VAL A 112 13.32 -3.19 -2.74
CA VAL A 112 13.45 -1.91 -2.04
C VAL A 112 14.90 -1.61 -1.63
N ASP A 113 15.65 -2.62 -1.17
CA ASP A 113 17.04 -2.49 -0.73
C ASP A 113 18.03 -2.15 -1.86
N LEU A 114 17.61 -2.25 -3.12
CA LEU A 114 18.45 -1.98 -4.29
C LEU A 114 18.15 -0.64 -4.96
N LEU A 115 17.16 0.11 -4.47
CA LEU A 115 16.77 1.40 -5.03
C LEU A 115 17.73 2.51 -4.61
N ASP A 116 18.12 3.34 -5.57
CA ASP A 116 18.80 4.61 -5.34
C ASP A 116 17.77 5.70 -4.96
N PHE A 117 17.44 5.75 -3.67
CA PHE A 117 16.51 6.74 -3.14
C PHE A 117 17.00 8.19 -3.30
N ASP A 118 18.30 8.44 -3.44
CA ASP A 118 18.82 9.78 -3.70
C ASP A 118 18.52 10.25 -5.12
N ALA A 119 18.60 9.35 -6.10
CA ALA A 119 18.15 9.60 -7.46
C ALA A 119 16.63 9.76 -7.50
N MET A 120 15.87 8.84 -6.90
CA MET A 120 14.40 8.86 -6.91
C MET A 120 13.82 10.11 -6.24
N ARG A 121 14.46 10.65 -5.20
CA ARG A 121 14.05 11.89 -4.53
C ARG A 121 14.19 13.14 -5.39
N ARG A 122 15.01 13.10 -6.45
CA ARG A 122 15.18 14.20 -7.41
C ARG A 122 14.15 14.15 -8.54
N ALA A 123 13.46 13.03 -8.71
CA ALA A 123 12.41 12.88 -9.70
C ALA A 123 11.13 13.62 -9.26
N GLU A 124 10.30 13.99 -10.23
CA GLU A 124 8.99 14.57 -9.93
C GLU A 124 8.06 13.51 -9.32
N PRO A 125 7.35 13.83 -8.21
CA PRO A 125 6.39 12.92 -7.62
C PRO A 125 5.31 12.49 -8.60
N LYS A 126 5.14 11.18 -8.74
CA LYS A 126 4.11 10.55 -9.60
C LYS A 126 3.38 9.46 -8.84
N ALA A 127 2.26 8.97 -9.38
CA ALA A 127 1.48 7.95 -8.67
C ALA A 127 2.21 6.59 -8.71
N LEU A 128 2.36 5.94 -7.55
CA LEU A 128 2.67 4.51 -7.43
C LEU A 128 1.39 3.77 -7.04
N VAL A 129 0.98 2.78 -7.85
CA VAL A 129 -0.24 2.00 -7.60
C VAL A 129 0.08 0.53 -7.35
N GLY A 130 -0.45 -0.02 -6.26
CA GLY A 130 -0.45 -1.46 -6.00
C GLY A 130 -0.90 -1.79 -4.58
N PHE A 131 -0.99 -3.07 -4.23
CA PHE A 131 -1.33 -3.54 -2.88
C PHE A 131 -0.65 -4.88 -2.57
N SER A 132 -0.93 -5.47 -1.40
CA SER A 132 -0.29 -6.71 -0.92
C SER A 132 1.21 -6.47 -0.67
N ASP A 133 2.12 -7.27 -1.24
CA ASP A 133 3.59 -7.12 -1.11
C ASP A 133 4.12 -5.72 -1.48
N VAL A 134 3.40 -4.97 -2.32
CA VAL A 134 3.69 -3.56 -2.64
C VAL A 134 3.63 -2.65 -1.40
N THR A 135 3.05 -3.12 -0.29
CA THR A 135 3.07 -2.44 1.02
C THR A 135 4.49 -2.03 1.45
N ALA A 136 5.51 -2.85 1.19
CA ALA A 136 6.89 -2.49 1.48
C ALA A 136 7.38 -1.28 0.67
N LEU A 137 6.92 -1.15 -0.58
CA LEU A 137 7.21 0.02 -1.41
C LEU A 137 6.41 1.24 -0.97
N HIS A 138 5.16 1.07 -0.53
CA HIS A 138 4.36 2.18 0.03
C HIS A 138 5.06 2.79 1.24
N GLU A 139 5.56 1.95 2.17
CA GLU A 139 6.36 2.41 3.31
C GLU A 139 7.64 3.13 2.88
N ALA A 140 8.39 2.56 1.94
CA ALA A 140 9.63 3.15 1.43
C ALA A 140 9.41 4.50 0.76
N PHE A 141 8.39 4.62 -0.08
CA PHE A 141 8.07 5.89 -0.76
C PHE A 141 7.66 6.95 0.26
N ALA A 142 6.94 6.53 1.30
CA ALA A 142 6.47 7.39 2.35
C ALA A 142 7.59 7.89 3.27
N VAL A 143 8.63 7.08 3.51
CA VAL A 143 9.79 7.40 4.37
C VAL A 143 10.89 8.11 3.59
N GLU A 144 11.24 7.61 2.42
CA GLU A 144 12.42 8.05 1.68
C GLU A 144 12.12 9.22 0.73
N LEU A 145 10.93 9.22 0.13
CA LEU A 145 10.54 10.20 -0.90
C LEU A 145 9.55 11.24 -0.36
N GLY A 146 8.81 10.91 0.70
CA GLY A 146 7.79 11.80 1.27
C GLY A 146 6.59 11.97 0.33
N VAL A 147 6.29 10.96 -0.50
CA VAL A 147 5.25 10.98 -1.53
C VAL A 147 4.10 10.08 -1.14
N ALA A 148 2.87 10.55 -1.35
CA ALA A 148 1.65 9.78 -1.19
C ALA A 148 1.54 8.73 -2.31
N THR A 149 1.13 7.51 -1.94
CA THR A 149 0.95 6.40 -2.89
C THR A 149 -0.49 5.93 -2.91
N VAL A 150 -0.82 5.03 -3.84
CA VAL A 150 -2.18 4.53 -4.02
C VAL A 150 -2.21 3.03 -3.72
N HIS A 151 -2.82 2.66 -2.59
CA HIS A 151 -3.17 1.28 -2.28
C HIS A 151 -4.38 0.88 -3.12
N GLY A 152 -4.14 0.22 -4.24
CA GLY A 152 -5.16 -0.13 -5.22
C GLY A 152 -4.81 -1.41 -5.98
N PRO A 153 -5.71 -1.91 -6.84
CA PRO A 153 -5.57 -3.22 -7.44
C PRO A 153 -4.29 -3.31 -8.29
N VAL A 154 -3.55 -4.40 -8.12
CA VAL A 154 -2.40 -4.72 -8.98
C VAL A 154 -2.89 -5.20 -10.34
N VAL A 155 -2.54 -4.46 -11.39
CA VAL A 155 -3.31 -4.45 -12.65
C VAL A 155 -3.25 -5.76 -13.44
N GLY A 156 -2.23 -6.60 -13.25
CA GLY A 156 -2.06 -7.88 -13.94
C GLY A 156 -2.74 -9.07 -13.26
N THR A 157 -3.72 -8.84 -12.39
CA THR A 157 -4.39 -9.88 -11.60
C THR A 157 -5.92 -9.84 -11.74
N GLY A 158 -6.61 -10.83 -11.16
CA GLY A 158 -8.07 -10.88 -11.15
C GLY A 158 -8.73 -9.79 -10.28
N TYR A 159 -7.96 -9.07 -9.47
CA TYR A 159 -8.44 -7.89 -8.72
C TYR A 159 -8.62 -6.66 -9.62
N PHE A 160 -8.19 -6.74 -10.88
CA PHE A 160 -8.35 -5.69 -11.88
C PHE A 160 -8.91 -6.26 -13.19
N VAL A 161 -8.26 -7.27 -13.75
CA VAL A 161 -8.67 -7.91 -15.00
C VAL A 161 -9.96 -8.68 -14.79
N GLY A 162 -11.00 -8.27 -15.52
CA GLY A 162 -12.34 -8.86 -15.38
C GLY A 162 -13.15 -8.29 -14.22
N ASP A 163 -12.68 -7.23 -13.56
CA ASP A 163 -13.39 -6.55 -12.47
C ASP A 163 -13.67 -5.07 -12.83
N PRO A 164 -14.78 -4.77 -13.54
CA PRO A 164 -15.12 -3.41 -13.92
C PRO A 164 -15.33 -2.45 -12.74
N ALA A 165 -15.74 -2.96 -11.57
CA ALA A 165 -15.96 -2.13 -10.39
C ALA A 165 -14.63 -1.66 -9.82
N ALA A 166 -13.66 -2.56 -9.63
CA ALA A 166 -12.31 -2.20 -9.20
C ALA A 166 -11.60 -1.30 -10.24
N GLN A 167 -11.82 -1.54 -11.53
CA GLN A 167 -11.33 -0.68 -12.61
C GLN A 167 -11.85 0.75 -12.50
N GLU A 168 -13.16 0.93 -12.31
CA GLU A 168 -13.74 2.27 -12.17
C GLU A 168 -13.32 2.94 -10.88
N GLU A 169 -13.19 2.21 -9.77
CA GLU A 169 -12.67 2.78 -8.52
C GLU A 169 -11.23 3.30 -8.65
N LEU A 170 -10.36 2.51 -9.29
CA LEU A 170 -9.00 2.95 -9.56
C LEU A 170 -8.99 4.14 -10.55
N ARG A 171 -9.74 4.06 -11.65
CA ARG A 171 -9.82 5.13 -12.66
C ARG A 171 -10.32 6.44 -12.04
N ALA A 172 -11.43 6.41 -11.31
CA ALA A 172 -11.99 7.59 -10.66
C ALA A 172 -11.01 8.20 -9.66
N THR A 173 -10.29 7.37 -8.90
CA THR A 173 -9.26 7.87 -7.97
C THR A 173 -8.10 8.55 -8.71
N LEU A 174 -7.65 8.00 -9.85
CA LEU A 174 -6.51 8.54 -10.59
C LEU A 174 -6.86 9.77 -11.43
N PHE A 175 -8.06 9.87 -12.01
CA PHE A 175 -8.46 10.94 -12.94
C PHE A 175 -9.35 12.01 -12.29
N GLU A 176 -10.21 11.59 -11.36
CA GLU A 176 -11.27 12.41 -10.75
C GLU A 176 -11.19 12.34 -9.21
N PRO A 177 -10.02 12.55 -8.57
CA PRO A 177 -9.80 12.27 -7.15
C PRO A 177 -10.76 13.00 -6.20
N GLU A 178 -11.36 14.12 -6.61
CA GLU A 178 -12.40 14.83 -5.85
C GLU A 178 -13.66 14.00 -5.63
N ARG A 179 -13.93 13.04 -6.50
CA ARG A 179 -15.10 12.14 -6.41
C ARG A 179 -14.85 10.95 -5.50
N ARG A 180 -13.63 10.80 -4.98
CA ARG A 180 -13.17 9.67 -4.16
C ARG A 180 -12.55 10.13 -2.84
N THR A 181 -13.17 11.12 -2.22
CA THR A 181 -12.80 11.61 -0.89
C THR A 181 -13.53 10.88 0.25
N VAL A 182 -14.67 10.23 -0.01
CA VAL A 182 -15.40 9.45 0.99
C VAL A 182 -15.32 7.98 0.63
N LEU A 183 -14.74 7.19 1.54
CA LEU A 183 -14.55 5.75 1.41
C LEU A 183 -15.47 5.04 2.40
N THR A 184 -16.35 4.18 1.90
CA THR A 184 -17.29 3.37 2.70
C THR A 184 -17.67 2.12 1.91
N SER A 185 -18.22 1.12 2.61
CA SER A 185 -18.66 -0.15 2.06
C SER A 185 -19.94 -0.61 2.74
N PRO A 186 -20.76 -1.48 2.11
CA PRO A 186 -21.98 -2.00 2.72
C PRO A 186 -21.76 -2.69 4.07
N GLY A 187 -20.60 -3.34 4.26
CA GLY A 187 -20.22 -4.00 5.51
C GLY A 187 -19.54 -3.09 6.55
N ALA A 188 -19.36 -1.80 6.25
CA ALA A 188 -18.59 -0.89 7.09
C ALA A 188 -19.32 -0.56 8.40
N HIS A 189 -18.70 -0.86 9.55
CA HIS A 189 -19.26 -0.59 10.87
C HIS A 189 -18.19 -0.42 11.95
N ALA A 190 -18.54 0.23 13.06
CA ALA A 190 -17.65 0.38 14.20
C ALA A 190 -17.40 -0.96 14.89
N LEU A 191 -16.13 -1.36 14.98
CA LEU A 191 -15.71 -2.28 16.04
C LEU A 191 -15.52 -1.50 17.35
N VAL A 192 -14.78 -0.40 17.30
CA VAL A 192 -14.66 0.54 18.41
C VAL A 192 -15.22 1.89 17.94
N PRO A 193 -16.28 2.42 18.57
CA PRO A 193 -16.93 3.66 18.12
C PRO A 193 -16.04 4.88 18.31
N GLY A 194 -16.41 5.98 17.67
CA GLY A 194 -15.72 7.26 17.77
C GLY A 194 -15.19 7.79 16.45
N ARG A 195 -14.48 8.92 16.57
CA ARG A 195 -13.94 9.68 15.44
C ARG A 195 -12.51 10.10 15.72
N ALA A 196 -11.68 10.09 14.68
CA ALA A 196 -10.30 10.54 14.79
C ALA A 196 -9.82 11.18 13.49
N GLU A 197 -9.01 12.21 13.61
CA GLU A 197 -8.28 12.81 12.50
C GLU A 197 -6.84 12.30 12.51
N GLY A 198 -6.29 12.07 11.33
CA GLY A 198 -4.91 11.63 11.16
C GLY A 198 -4.53 11.54 9.70
N VAL A 199 -3.43 10.86 9.40
CA VAL A 199 -2.95 10.66 8.03
C VAL A 199 -3.04 9.18 7.68
N THR A 200 -3.62 8.85 6.53
CA THR A 200 -3.75 7.46 6.07
C THR A 200 -2.36 6.83 5.87
N PHE A 201 -2.17 5.61 6.35
CA PHE A 201 -0.98 4.80 6.08
C PHE A 201 -1.30 3.32 6.36
N GLY A 202 -0.44 2.41 5.91
CA GLY A 202 -0.59 0.98 6.15
C GLY A 202 -0.67 0.17 4.86
N GLY A 203 -1.43 -0.92 4.90
CA GLY A 203 -1.51 -1.90 3.82
C GLY A 203 -1.73 -3.31 4.37
N ASN A 204 -0.92 -4.26 3.91
CA ASN A 204 -1.01 -5.64 4.37
C ASN A 204 -0.35 -5.81 5.76
N LEU A 205 -1.04 -6.43 6.73
CA LEU A 205 -0.56 -6.60 8.11
C LEU A 205 0.75 -7.40 8.17
N SER A 206 0.81 -8.57 7.52
CA SER A 206 2.00 -9.41 7.50
C SER A 206 3.21 -8.66 6.98
N LEU A 207 3.03 -7.92 5.87
CA LEU A 207 4.11 -7.19 5.21
C LEU A 207 4.55 -5.97 6.03
N LEU A 208 3.63 -5.26 6.69
CA LEU A 208 3.98 -4.18 7.64
C LEU A 208 4.76 -4.71 8.85
N ASN A 209 4.35 -5.87 9.37
CA ASN A 209 5.07 -6.54 10.46
C ASN A 209 6.50 -6.89 10.04
N ASP A 210 6.69 -7.41 8.83
CA ASP A 210 8.00 -7.81 8.30
C ASP A 210 8.90 -6.60 7.98
N CYS A 211 8.30 -5.45 7.63
CA CYS A 211 9.00 -4.17 7.50
C CYS A 211 9.49 -3.60 8.82
N LEU A 212 8.97 -4.03 9.98
CA LEU A 212 9.29 -3.37 11.24
C LEU A 212 10.78 -3.43 11.56
N ALA A 213 11.38 -2.27 11.84
CA ALA A 213 12.79 -2.10 12.16
C ALA A 213 13.78 -2.53 11.04
N THR A 214 13.30 -2.62 9.79
CA THR A 214 14.15 -2.66 8.60
C THR A 214 14.44 -1.23 8.11
N PRO A 215 15.42 -1.03 7.20
CA PRO A 215 15.50 0.21 6.43
C PRO A 215 14.19 0.52 5.71
N HIS A 216 14.00 1.79 5.35
CA HIS A 216 12.90 2.27 4.50
C HIS A 216 11.47 2.09 5.05
N SER A 217 11.30 1.72 6.33
CA SER A 217 9.98 1.59 6.95
C SER A 217 9.75 2.59 8.07
N ARG A 218 8.48 2.86 8.38
CA ARG A 218 8.13 3.76 9.48
C ARG A 218 8.43 3.14 10.83
N LEU A 219 8.97 3.96 11.72
CA LEU A 219 9.32 3.56 13.08
C LEU A 219 8.21 3.91 14.09
N SER A 220 7.16 4.61 13.66
CA SER A 220 6.02 4.98 14.49
C SER A 220 4.74 5.16 13.68
N ALA A 221 3.62 4.72 14.24
CA ALA A 221 2.25 4.95 13.78
C ALA A 221 1.64 6.27 14.30
N SER A 222 2.37 7.06 15.09
CA SER A 222 1.80 8.21 15.80
C SER A 222 1.19 9.23 14.85
N GLY A 223 -0.06 9.65 15.10
CA GLY A 223 -0.80 10.59 14.25
C GLY A 223 -1.37 9.99 12.95
N GLY A 224 -1.17 8.69 12.72
CA GLY A 224 -1.69 8.00 11.55
C GLY A 224 -3.07 7.39 11.78
N ILE A 225 -3.84 7.28 10.69
CA ILE A 225 -4.99 6.37 10.58
C ILE A 225 -4.46 5.10 9.90
N LEU A 226 -4.30 4.04 10.69
CA LEU A 226 -3.71 2.78 10.24
C LEU A 226 -4.73 1.96 9.45
N LEU A 227 -4.38 1.61 8.22
CA LEU A 227 -5.17 0.77 7.33
C LEU A 227 -4.56 -0.62 7.28
N LEU A 228 -5.34 -1.65 7.62
CA LEU A 228 -4.88 -3.04 7.63
C LEU A 228 -5.81 -3.96 6.86
N GLU A 229 -5.22 -4.83 6.07
CA GLU A 229 -5.86 -5.98 5.42
C GLU A 229 -4.89 -7.18 5.46
N ASP A 230 -5.39 -8.39 5.25
CA ASP A 230 -4.50 -9.55 5.03
C ASP A 230 -5.19 -10.68 4.25
N VAL A 231 -4.41 -11.67 3.81
CA VAL A 231 -4.88 -12.81 3.03
C VAL A 231 -4.18 -14.12 3.43
N GLY A 232 -4.96 -15.19 3.61
CA GLY A 232 -4.45 -16.55 3.80
C GLY A 232 -3.78 -16.83 5.15
N GLU A 233 -3.82 -15.86 6.07
CA GLU A 233 -3.20 -15.94 7.38
C GLU A 233 -4.19 -16.49 8.42
N ASP A 234 -3.78 -17.52 9.17
CA ASP A 234 -4.60 -18.00 10.28
C ASP A 234 -4.65 -16.99 11.43
N VAL A 235 -5.74 -17.02 12.19
CA VAL A 235 -5.96 -16.07 13.29
C VAL A 235 -4.83 -16.06 14.34
N ALA A 236 -4.13 -17.18 14.56
CA ALA A 236 -3.02 -17.23 15.51
C ALA A 236 -1.76 -16.53 14.96
N ARG A 237 -1.53 -16.59 13.64
CA ARG A 237 -0.49 -15.80 12.97
C ARG A 237 -0.83 -14.31 13.00
N LEU A 238 -2.08 -13.95 12.69
CA LEU A 238 -2.56 -12.56 12.77
C LEU A 238 -2.35 -12.00 14.18
N ASP A 239 -2.74 -12.73 15.22
CA ASP A 239 -2.51 -12.34 16.62
C ASP A 239 -1.02 -12.11 16.88
N ARG A 240 -0.17 -13.06 16.51
CA ARG A 240 1.27 -12.93 16.75
C ARG A 240 1.88 -11.70 16.09
N MET A 241 1.50 -11.39 14.85
CA MET A 241 2.01 -10.22 14.11
C MET A 241 1.49 -8.91 14.71
N LEU A 242 0.18 -8.83 14.99
CA LEU A 242 -0.40 -7.64 15.61
C LEU A 242 0.15 -7.42 17.02
N THR A 243 0.23 -8.48 17.82
CA THR A 243 0.84 -8.45 19.16
C THR A 243 2.32 -8.04 19.08
N HIS A 244 3.08 -8.45 18.06
CA HIS A 244 4.45 -7.99 17.86
C HIS A 244 4.51 -6.47 17.63
N LEU A 245 3.74 -5.94 16.67
CA LEU A 245 3.65 -4.50 16.39
C LEU A 245 3.26 -3.70 17.65
N LEU A 246 2.29 -4.18 18.43
CA LEU A 246 1.85 -3.53 19.68
C LEU A 246 2.97 -3.53 20.73
N ARG A 247 3.64 -4.67 20.93
CA ARG A 247 4.67 -4.84 21.97
C ARG A 247 5.95 -4.03 21.73
N THR A 248 6.26 -3.70 20.49
CA THR A 248 7.40 -2.82 20.18
C THR A 248 7.13 -1.35 20.49
N GLY A 249 5.87 -0.98 20.77
CA GLY A 249 5.45 0.40 20.93
C GLY A 249 5.25 1.14 19.59
N TRP A 250 5.36 0.46 18.45
CA TRP A 250 5.20 1.06 17.12
C TRP A 250 3.83 1.72 16.95
N ALA A 251 2.77 1.08 17.47
CA ALA A 251 1.40 1.59 17.43
C ALA A 251 1.12 2.73 18.42
N ALA A 252 2.09 3.14 19.25
CA ALA A 252 1.87 4.19 20.24
C ALA A 252 1.52 5.51 19.57
N GLY A 253 0.38 6.10 19.99
CA GLY A 253 -0.11 7.36 19.48
C GLY A 253 -0.78 7.29 18.10
N VAL A 254 -1.09 6.09 17.59
CA VAL A 254 -1.97 5.94 16.42
C VAL A 254 -3.29 6.68 16.68
N ALA A 255 -3.88 7.30 15.67
CA ALA A 255 -5.08 8.12 15.82
C ALA A 255 -6.37 7.29 15.69
N GLY A 256 -6.36 6.29 14.79
CA GLY A 256 -7.48 5.40 14.53
C GLY A 256 -7.07 4.26 13.61
N VAL A 257 -7.92 3.24 13.48
CA VAL A 257 -7.65 2.07 12.64
C VAL A 257 -8.84 1.81 11.73
N ALA A 258 -8.59 1.57 10.44
CA ALA A 258 -9.59 1.08 9.51
C ALA A 258 -9.16 -0.29 8.96
N LEU A 259 -10.05 -1.27 9.05
CA LEU A 259 -9.78 -2.66 8.74
C LEU A 259 -10.50 -3.02 7.44
N GLY A 260 -9.70 -3.50 6.49
CA GLY A 260 -10.13 -3.92 5.17
C GLY A 260 -10.66 -5.34 5.16
N THR A 261 -10.24 -6.10 4.16
CA THR A 261 -10.61 -7.51 4.01
C THR A 261 -9.58 -8.46 4.64
N TRP A 262 -10.06 -9.62 5.05
CA TRP A 262 -9.31 -10.69 5.73
C TRP A 262 -9.56 -12.00 4.98
N THR A 263 -9.12 -12.03 3.73
CA THR A 263 -9.54 -13.03 2.74
C THR A 263 -8.86 -14.36 3.02
N ASP A 264 -9.63 -15.45 3.01
CA ASP A 264 -9.11 -16.80 3.27
C ASP A 264 -8.34 -16.92 4.61
N CYS A 265 -8.65 -16.07 5.60
CA CYS A 265 -8.07 -16.10 6.94
C CYS A 265 -8.90 -16.98 7.88
N PRO A 266 -8.49 -18.23 8.18
CA PRO A 266 -9.27 -19.13 9.02
C PRO A 266 -9.26 -18.71 10.51
N PRO A 267 -10.34 -18.99 11.26
CA PRO A 267 -11.50 -19.79 10.85
C PRO A 267 -12.58 -19.01 10.08
N GLY A 268 -12.44 -17.69 9.95
CA GLY A 268 -13.39 -16.81 9.28
C GLY A 268 -13.36 -15.38 9.82
N PRO A 269 -13.99 -14.44 9.10
CA PRO A 269 -13.90 -13.01 9.41
C PRO A 269 -14.48 -12.64 10.78
N GLU A 270 -15.45 -13.40 11.31
CA GLU A 270 -16.05 -13.13 12.62
C GLU A 270 -15.02 -13.30 13.75
N VAL A 271 -14.21 -14.36 13.69
CA VAL A 271 -13.18 -14.62 14.72
C VAL A 271 -12.00 -13.66 14.55
N VAL A 272 -11.68 -13.27 13.31
CA VAL A 272 -10.69 -12.23 13.05
C VAL A 272 -11.16 -10.88 13.61
N ALA A 273 -12.44 -10.53 13.47
CA ALA A 273 -13.01 -9.30 14.04
C ALA A 273 -12.90 -9.28 15.58
N GLU A 274 -13.17 -10.40 16.24
CA GLU A 274 -12.98 -10.53 17.70
C GLU A 274 -11.50 -10.37 18.10
N LEU A 275 -10.56 -10.96 17.36
CA LEU A 275 -9.13 -10.73 17.57
C LEU A 275 -8.77 -9.24 17.42
N MET A 276 -9.21 -8.60 16.34
CA MET A 276 -8.90 -7.20 16.09
C MET A 276 -9.47 -6.30 17.17
N ARG A 277 -10.70 -6.57 17.63
CA ARG A 277 -11.30 -5.88 18.79
C ARG A 277 -10.43 -6.06 20.03
N ASP A 278 -10.13 -7.30 20.42
CA ASP A 278 -9.38 -7.61 21.63
C ASP A 278 -7.97 -6.97 21.66
N ARG A 279 -7.30 -6.92 20.51
CA ARG A 279 -5.96 -6.33 20.39
C ARG A 279 -5.95 -4.81 20.25
N LEU A 280 -6.96 -4.22 19.58
CA LEU A 280 -6.96 -2.78 19.23
C LEU A 280 -7.81 -1.92 20.16
N GLU A 281 -8.86 -2.44 20.79
CA GLU A 281 -9.68 -1.69 21.76
C GLU A 281 -8.85 -1.09 22.90
N PRO A 282 -7.83 -1.78 23.48
CA PRO A 282 -6.98 -1.21 24.52
C PRO A 282 -6.18 0.04 24.10
N LEU A 283 -6.06 0.32 22.79
CA LEU A 283 -5.42 1.56 22.31
C LEU A 283 -6.28 2.81 22.58
N GLY A 284 -7.58 2.64 22.83
CA GLY A 284 -8.50 3.75 23.12
C GLY A 284 -8.81 4.65 21.91
N VAL A 285 -8.67 4.10 20.69
CA VAL A 285 -8.90 4.80 19.42
C VAL A 285 -10.06 4.16 18.64
N PRO A 286 -10.75 4.91 17.76
CA PRO A 286 -11.79 4.34 16.93
C PRO A 286 -11.24 3.28 15.96
N VAL A 287 -12.01 2.21 15.79
CA VAL A 287 -11.70 1.09 14.90
C VAL A 287 -12.89 0.84 13.98
N LEU A 288 -12.72 1.16 12.70
CA LEU A 288 -13.67 0.87 11.63
C LEU A 288 -13.36 -0.49 11.02
N TRP A 289 -14.37 -1.33 10.85
CA TRP A 289 -14.25 -2.62 10.17
C TRP A 289 -15.07 -2.64 8.89
N GLY A 290 -14.67 -3.48 7.94
CA GLY A 290 -15.52 -3.88 6.82
C GLY A 290 -15.48 -2.92 5.64
N LEU A 291 -14.41 -2.13 5.51
CA LEU A 291 -14.11 -1.46 4.25
C LEU A 291 -13.62 -2.50 3.24
N GLU A 292 -14.07 -2.44 2.00
CA GLU A 292 -13.74 -3.44 0.98
C GLU A 292 -12.44 -3.07 0.23
N PHE A 293 -11.35 -2.84 0.96
CA PHE A 293 -9.99 -2.78 0.42
C PHE A 293 -9.18 -4.03 0.79
N GLY A 294 -8.19 -4.37 -0.02
CA GLY A 294 -7.37 -5.57 0.14
C GLY A 294 -7.72 -6.65 -0.88
N HIS A 295 -7.62 -7.92 -0.50
CA HIS A 295 -7.77 -9.06 -1.40
C HIS A 295 -9.24 -9.42 -1.68
N CYS A 296 -10.01 -8.51 -2.29
CA CYS A 296 -11.42 -8.71 -2.63
C CYS A 296 -11.78 -8.23 -4.04
N ALA A 297 -12.92 -8.67 -4.55
CA ALA A 297 -13.53 -8.07 -5.75
C ALA A 297 -14.03 -6.65 -5.45
N ALA A 298 -14.21 -5.84 -6.49
CA ALA A 298 -14.63 -4.44 -6.37
C ALA A 298 -13.77 -3.63 -5.37
N GLN A 299 -12.47 -3.91 -5.33
CA GLN A 299 -11.53 -3.35 -4.36
C GLN A 299 -11.58 -1.82 -4.33
N LEU A 300 -11.84 -1.25 -3.15
CA LEU A 300 -11.69 0.17 -2.88
C LEU A 300 -10.22 0.58 -3.06
N THR A 301 -10.02 1.69 -3.74
CA THR A 301 -8.69 2.30 -3.93
C THR A 301 -8.45 3.35 -2.85
N ILE A 302 -7.33 3.24 -2.12
CA ILE A 302 -7.03 4.10 -0.98
C ILE A 302 -5.73 4.88 -1.17
N PRO A 303 -5.79 6.21 -1.25
CA PRO A 303 -4.61 7.08 -1.13
C PRO A 303 -3.98 6.98 0.26
N LEU A 304 -2.68 6.65 0.31
CA LEU A 304 -1.86 6.62 1.51
C LEU A 304 -1.02 7.90 1.61
N GLY A 305 -0.86 8.42 2.83
CA GLY A 305 -0.15 9.67 3.12
C GLY A 305 -1.04 10.91 3.11
N VAL A 306 -2.36 10.74 3.12
CA VAL A 306 -3.33 11.83 2.96
C VAL A 306 -4.06 12.09 4.29
N PRO A 307 -4.21 13.35 4.73
CA PRO A 307 -5.02 13.67 5.90
C PRO A 307 -6.46 13.21 5.73
N ALA A 308 -7.05 12.64 6.79
CA ALA A 308 -8.40 12.10 6.77
C ALA A 308 -9.07 12.15 8.14
N LEU A 309 -10.40 12.07 8.12
CA LEU A 309 -11.27 11.83 9.27
C LEU A 309 -11.78 10.39 9.19
N LEU A 310 -11.46 9.59 10.19
CA LEU A 310 -12.09 8.30 10.42
C LEU A 310 -13.37 8.52 11.24
N ASP A 311 -14.53 8.14 10.70
CA ASP A 311 -15.81 8.12 11.42
C ASP A 311 -16.29 6.66 11.53
N ALA A 312 -15.88 5.98 12.60
CA ALA A 312 -16.23 4.57 12.81
C ALA A 312 -17.73 4.40 13.02
N ASP A 313 -18.37 5.31 13.77
CA ASP A 313 -19.83 5.31 14.00
C ASP A 313 -20.60 5.45 12.68
N GLY A 314 -20.09 6.31 11.79
CA GLY A 314 -20.67 6.55 10.47
C GLY A 314 -20.23 5.60 9.37
N GLY A 315 -19.42 4.57 9.69
CA GLY A 315 -18.97 3.57 8.71
C GLY A 315 -18.13 4.12 7.55
N ARG A 316 -17.36 5.20 7.75
CA ARG A 316 -16.62 5.84 6.64
C ARG A 316 -15.27 6.40 7.03
N LEU A 317 -14.37 6.46 6.05
CA LEU A 317 -13.12 7.20 6.08
C LEU A 317 -13.20 8.34 5.05
N GLU A 318 -12.99 9.57 5.49
CA GLU A 318 -13.16 10.77 4.67
C GLU A 318 -11.82 11.50 4.54
N LEU A 319 -11.24 11.50 3.34
CA LEU A 319 -10.02 12.24 3.01
C LEU A 319 -10.32 13.75 3.09
N ALA A 320 -9.52 14.49 3.85
CA ALA A 320 -9.67 15.94 4.01
C ALA A 320 -9.33 16.72 2.73
N VAL A 321 -8.58 16.08 1.83
CA VAL A 321 -8.25 16.57 0.48
C VAL A 321 -8.31 15.41 -0.52
N PRO A 322 -8.48 15.67 -1.83
CA PRO A 322 -8.39 14.62 -2.84
C PRO A 322 -7.08 13.84 -2.73
N GLY A 323 -7.08 12.54 -3.04
CA GLY A 323 -5.89 11.68 -2.91
C GLY A 323 -4.71 12.11 -3.78
N LEU A 324 -5.01 12.66 -4.96
CA LEU A 324 -4.06 13.18 -5.95
C LEU A 324 -4.33 14.68 -6.19
N ALA A 325 -3.32 15.42 -6.64
CA ALA A 325 -3.37 16.86 -6.88
C ALA A 325 -4.16 17.24 -8.15
#